data_AF-A0A260YW28-F1
#
_entry.id   AF-A0A260YW28-F1
#
_cell.length_a   1.000
_cell.length_b   1.000
_cell.length_c   1.000
_cell.angle_alpha   90.00
_cell.angle_beta   90.00
_cell.angle_gamma   90.00
#
_symmetry.space_group_name_H-M   'P 1'
#
loop_
_entity.id
_entity.type
_entity.pdbx_description
1 polymer ?
#
loop_
_entity_poly.entity_id
_entity_poly.type
_entity_poly.pdbx_seq_one_letter_code
_entity_poly.pdbx_strand_id
1 'polypeptide(L)'
;MPDLCQKFERDGFVVIENVFNDEEIEEMKGAIGKIVDDMNLAEHPKSVFSTYDEDKHAADSYFLNSSDKIRFFFEEGAVDKNGELTVPKDKALNKIGHGLHFLDPTFKKMTFNAKIQKIFEEIGYQKPEVVQNTSTSDYRFVRTHDTTGGPLLKFIGTRPTYDQSKFQHVPISKGSLILIHGLVVHKSEANTSDKSRHAYTVHVMERKNTKWSEDNWLQETEDYKFPNLYKA
;
A
#
# COMPACT_ATOMS: atom_id res chain seq x y z
N MET A 1 -5.00 23.51 -9.28
CA MET A 1 -5.28 23.29 -10.72
C MET A 1 -6.79 23.40 -10.96
N PRO A 2 -7.30 24.24 -11.87
CA PRO A 2 -8.72 24.62 -11.90
C PRO A 2 -9.75 23.48 -12.07
N ASP A 3 -9.31 22.31 -12.55
CA ASP A 3 -10.17 21.16 -12.87
C ASP A 3 -9.76 19.88 -12.10
N LEU A 4 -8.88 19.97 -11.09
CA LEU A 4 -8.41 18.78 -10.38
C LEU A 4 -9.55 18.06 -9.66
N CYS A 5 -10.29 18.81 -8.83
CA CYS A 5 -11.41 18.29 -8.06
C CYS A 5 -12.51 17.73 -8.98
N GLN A 6 -12.89 18.49 -10.01
CA GLN A 6 -13.92 18.09 -10.97
C GLN A 6 -13.55 16.80 -11.73
N LYS A 7 -12.30 16.66 -12.22
CA LYS A 7 -11.83 15.41 -12.83
C LYS A 7 -11.84 14.25 -11.84
N PHE A 8 -11.35 14.47 -10.63
CA PHE A 8 -11.31 13.43 -9.61
C PHE A 8 -12.71 12.94 -9.22
N GLU A 9 -13.66 13.86 -9.04
CA GLU A 9 -15.07 13.53 -8.75
C GLU A 9 -15.74 12.80 -9.92
N ARG A 10 -15.49 13.24 -11.16
CA ARG A 10 -16.10 12.63 -12.36
C ARG A 10 -15.56 11.24 -12.66
N ASP A 11 -14.24 11.07 -12.62
CA ASP A 11 -13.57 9.87 -13.12
C ASP A 11 -13.23 8.88 -11.99
N GLY A 12 -13.25 9.33 -10.74
CA GLY A 12 -12.77 8.56 -9.59
C GLY A 12 -11.25 8.44 -9.52
N PHE A 13 -10.51 9.08 -10.42
CA PHE A 13 -9.05 9.18 -10.38
C PHE A 13 -8.58 10.44 -11.10
N VAL A 14 -7.36 10.88 -10.83
CA VAL A 14 -6.73 11.95 -11.62
C VAL A 14 -5.21 11.81 -11.61
N VAL A 15 -4.59 12.01 -12.76
CA VAL A 15 -3.13 12.06 -12.91
C VAL A 15 -2.65 13.49 -12.79
N ILE A 16 -1.61 13.66 -11.98
CA ILE A 16 -0.90 14.92 -11.76
C ILE A 16 0.53 14.68 -12.19
N GLU A 17 0.90 15.23 -13.35
CA GLU A 17 2.22 15.00 -13.93
C GLU A 17 3.32 15.78 -13.20
N ASN A 18 4.53 15.20 -13.14
CA ASN A 18 5.74 15.88 -12.64
C ASN A 18 5.62 16.47 -11.22
N VAL A 19 4.96 15.77 -10.30
CA VAL A 19 4.86 16.19 -8.89
C VAL A 19 6.23 16.12 -8.22
N PHE A 20 6.96 15.03 -8.45
CA PHE A 20 8.29 14.80 -7.91
C PHE A 20 9.33 14.91 -9.01
N ASN A 21 10.44 15.57 -8.70
CA ASN A 21 11.57 15.69 -9.60
C ASN A 21 12.48 14.44 -9.54
N ASP A 22 13.46 14.38 -10.42
CA ASP A 22 14.38 13.24 -10.49
C ASP A 22 15.18 13.03 -9.21
N GLU A 23 15.59 14.10 -8.52
CA GLU A 23 16.34 14.01 -7.27
C GLU A 23 15.51 13.37 -6.16
N GLU A 24 14.26 13.81 -5.99
CA GLU A 24 13.29 13.23 -5.04
C GLU A 24 13.04 11.74 -5.34
N ILE A 25 12.93 11.38 -6.63
CA ILE A 25 12.71 9.98 -7.02
C ILE A 25 13.95 9.11 -6.78
N GLU A 26 15.15 9.61 -7.08
CA GLU A 26 16.38 8.86 -6.80
C GLU A 26 16.66 8.76 -5.29
N GLU A 27 16.25 9.74 -4.48
CA GLU A 27 16.27 9.66 -3.00
C GLU A 27 15.41 8.48 -2.52
N MET A 28 14.18 8.36 -3.02
CA MET A 28 13.28 7.25 -2.67
C MET A 28 13.84 5.89 -3.13
N LYS A 29 14.42 5.82 -4.33
CA LYS A 29 15.05 4.59 -4.84
C LYS A 29 16.27 4.20 -4.01
N GLY A 30 17.08 5.17 -3.59
CA GLY A 30 18.23 4.93 -2.72
C GLY A 30 17.78 4.43 -1.34
N ALA A 31 16.74 5.02 -0.76
CA ALA A 31 16.17 4.59 0.51
C ALA A 31 15.64 3.15 0.44
N ILE A 32 14.83 2.82 -0.58
CA ILE A 32 14.30 1.46 -0.70
C ILE A 32 15.39 0.44 -1.04
N GLY A 33 16.41 0.82 -1.82
CA GLY A 33 17.57 -0.04 -2.09
C GLY A 33 18.27 -0.45 -0.80
N LYS A 34 18.55 0.50 0.09
CA LYS A 34 19.13 0.21 1.41
C LYS A 34 18.25 -0.71 2.25
N ILE A 35 16.94 -0.45 2.29
CA ILE A 35 15.98 -1.30 3.03
C ILE A 35 16.00 -2.74 2.51
N VAL A 36 16.12 -2.93 1.20
CA VAL A 36 16.22 -4.26 0.57
C VAL A 36 17.57 -4.92 0.85
N ASP A 37 18.66 -4.16 0.77
CA ASP A 37 20.01 -4.66 1.06
C ASP A 37 20.13 -5.13 2.51
N ASP A 38 19.61 -4.32 3.44
CA ASP A 38 19.61 -4.59 4.89
C ASP A 38 18.59 -5.65 5.33
N MET A 39 17.67 -6.07 4.43
CA MET A 39 16.68 -7.10 4.73
C MET A 39 17.32 -8.39 5.22
N ASN A 40 16.95 -8.80 6.43
CA ASN A 40 17.37 -10.05 7.05
C ASN A 40 16.23 -11.06 7.10
N LEU A 41 16.27 -12.08 6.24
CA LEU A 41 15.23 -13.11 6.17
C LEU A 41 15.08 -13.92 7.47
N ALA A 42 16.14 -14.01 8.28
CA ALA A 42 16.10 -14.75 9.54
C ALA A 42 15.25 -14.07 10.62
N GLU A 43 14.96 -12.78 10.48
CA GLU A 43 14.09 -12.01 11.38
C GLU A 43 12.60 -12.16 11.05
N HIS A 44 12.28 -12.91 10.01
CA HIS A 44 10.92 -13.13 9.56
C HIS A 44 10.55 -14.62 9.68
N PRO A 45 9.30 -14.94 10.07
CA PRO A 45 8.91 -16.34 10.26
C PRO A 45 8.97 -17.08 8.92
N LYS A 46 9.75 -18.17 8.87
CA LYS A 46 9.92 -18.99 7.64
C LYS A 46 8.58 -19.50 7.09
N SER A 47 7.62 -19.78 7.97
CA SER A 47 6.28 -20.23 7.62
C SER A 47 5.45 -19.20 6.83
N VAL A 48 5.83 -17.92 6.86
CA VAL A 48 5.16 -16.85 6.10
C VAL A 48 5.54 -16.91 4.61
N PHE A 49 6.68 -17.52 4.30
CA PHE A 49 7.25 -17.50 2.95
C PHE A 49 7.13 -18.82 2.20
N SER A 50 6.69 -19.90 2.86
CA SER A 50 6.39 -21.14 2.14
C SER A 50 5.15 -20.92 1.28
N THR A 51 5.27 -21.15 -0.04
CA THR A 51 4.13 -21.23 -0.98
C THR A 51 3.12 -22.32 -0.63
N TYR A 52 3.40 -23.13 0.39
CA TYR A 52 2.55 -24.19 0.88
C TYR A 52 1.75 -23.64 2.08
N ASP A 53 0.43 -23.70 1.98
CA ASP A 53 -0.64 -23.29 2.91
C ASP A 53 -0.52 -23.84 4.36
N GLU A 54 0.62 -24.40 4.76
CA GLU A 54 0.80 -25.20 5.97
C GLU A 54 0.66 -24.37 7.28
N ASP A 55 0.81 -23.04 7.23
CA ASP A 55 0.54 -22.17 8.39
C ASP A 55 -0.03 -20.79 8.00
N LYS A 56 -1.27 -20.80 7.48
CA LYS A 56 -2.04 -19.59 7.19
C LYS A 56 -2.16 -18.64 8.39
N HIS A 57 -2.17 -19.17 9.60
CA HIS A 57 -2.30 -18.36 10.82
C HIS A 57 -1.05 -17.51 11.09
N ALA A 58 0.16 -18.08 10.90
CA ALA A 58 1.40 -17.32 10.97
C ALA A 58 1.50 -16.24 9.88
N ALA A 59 1.10 -16.56 8.65
CA ALA A 59 1.05 -15.60 7.55
C ALA A 59 0.08 -14.44 7.86
N ASP A 60 -1.14 -14.74 8.32
CA ASP A 60 -2.12 -13.73 8.72
C ASP A 60 -1.58 -12.86 9.87
N SER A 61 -0.91 -13.45 10.87
CA SER A 61 -0.31 -12.73 11.99
C SER A 61 0.84 -11.81 11.55
N TYR A 62 1.70 -12.27 10.63
CA TYR A 62 2.74 -11.44 10.03
C TYR A 62 2.15 -10.32 9.16
N PHE A 63 1.01 -10.53 8.52
CA PHE A 63 0.35 -9.45 7.81
C PHE A 63 -0.32 -8.45 8.79
N LEU A 64 -1.09 -8.94 9.76
CA LEU A 64 -1.86 -8.12 10.72
C LEU A 64 -0.99 -7.20 11.57
N ASN A 65 0.17 -7.70 12.00
CA ASN A 65 1.09 -6.96 12.88
C ASN A 65 2.11 -6.10 12.12
N SER A 66 1.87 -5.85 10.83
CA SER A 66 2.76 -5.09 9.94
C SER A 66 2.44 -3.60 9.84
N SER A 67 1.31 -3.17 10.43
CA SER A 67 0.81 -1.78 10.34
C SER A 67 1.82 -0.74 10.79
N ASP A 68 2.61 -1.09 11.80
CA ASP A 68 3.62 -0.23 12.41
C ASP A 68 5.05 -0.75 12.19
N LYS A 69 5.30 -1.50 11.09
CA LYS A 69 6.60 -2.08 10.78
C LYS A 69 6.93 -1.96 9.31
N ILE A 70 8.21 -2.05 8.97
CA ILE A 70 8.67 -2.33 7.60
C ILE A 70 8.83 -3.85 7.49
N ARG A 71 7.98 -4.46 6.67
CA ARG A 71 7.91 -5.90 6.40
C ARG A 71 7.90 -6.15 4.90
N PHE A 72 8.31 -7.36 4.54
CA PHE A 72 8.58 -7.76 3.17
C PHE A 72 7.60 -8.84 2.76
N PHE A 73 7.01 -8.67 1.59
CA PHE A 73 6.05 -9.60 1.01
C PHE A 73 6.56 -9.99 -0.36
N PHE A 74 6.74 -11.29 -0.56
CA PHE A 74 7.44 -11.85 -1.70
C PHE A 74 6.48 -12.27 -2.81
N GLU A 75 7.01 -12.31 -4.04
CA GLU A 75 6.32 -12.91 -5.18
C GLU A 75 6.12 -14.42 -4.95
N GLU A 76 5.05 -14.96 -5.54
CA GLU A 76 4.79 -16.39 -5.50
C GLU A 76 5.97 -17.18 -6.09
N GLY A 77 6.49 -18.15 -5.34
CA GLY A 77 7.63 -18.98 -5.76
C GLY A 77 9.01 -18.33 -5.58
N ALA A 78 9.09 -17.10 -5.06
CA ALA A 78 10.37 -16.43 -4.82
C ALA A 78 11.13 -16.97 -3.58
N VAL A 79 10.46 -17.76 -2.74
CA VAL A 79 11.03 -18.40 -1.55
C VAL A 79 10.78 -19.90 -1.61
N ASP A 80 11.82 -20.69 -1.31
CA ASP A 80 11.75 -22.15 -1.31
C ASP A 80 11.18 -22.73 0.01
N LYS A 81 11.07 -24.05 0.08
CA LYS A 81 10.60 -24.77 1.28
C LYS A 81 11.48 -24.59 2.53
N ASN A 82 12.72 -24.15 2.38
CA ASN A 82 13.65 -23.93 3.48
C ASN A 82 13.60 -22.47 4.00
N GLY A 83 12.83 -21.61 3.33
CA GLY A 83 12.75 -20.18 3.59
C GLY A 83 13.86 -19.38 2.91
N GLU A 84 14.50 -19.92 1.87
CA GLU A 84 15.59 -19.29 1.14
C GLU A 84 15.09 -18.68 -0.18
N LEU A 85 15.68 -17.56 -0.59
CA LEU A 85 15.30 -16.91 -1.85
C LEU A 85 15.79 -17.72 -3.05
N THR A 86 14.90 -17.95 -4.00
CA THR A 86 15.22 -18.63 -5.28
C THR A 86 15.71 -17.66 -6.35
N VAL A 87 15.52 -16.37 -6.13
CA VAL A 87 15.90 -15.27 -7.01
C VAL A 87 16.54 -14.12 -6.22
N PRO A 88 17.28 -13.20 -6.87
CA PRO A 88 17.78 -12.00 -6.21
C PRO A 88 16.70 -11.21 -5.45
N LYS A 89 17.08 -10.58 -4.32
CA LYS A 89 16.15 -9.88 -3.42
C LYS A 89 15.25 -8.86 -4.13
N ASP A 90 15.82 -8.10 -5.07
CA ASP A 90 15.14 -7.09 -5.88
C ASP A 90 14.07 -7.68 -6.82
N LYS A 91 14.20 -8.96 -7.18
CA LYS A 91 13.23 -9.71 -7.99
C LYS A 91 12.27 -10.56 -7.18
N ALA A 92 12.59 -10.80 -5.91
CA ALA A 92 11.82 -11.64 -5.02
C ALA A 92 10.64 -10.89 -4.39
N LEU A 93 10.70 -9.56 -4.31
CA LEU A 93 9.75 -8.75 -3.55
C LEU A 93 8.56 -8.30 -4.41
N ASN A 94 7.36 -8.58 -3.92
CA ASN A 94 6.11 -8.04 -4.46
C ASN A 94 5.81 -6.65 -3.88
N LYS A 95 5.96 -6.49 -2.55
CA LYS A 95 5.73 -5.21 -1.85
C LYS A 95 6.49 -5.12 -0.53
N ILE A 96 6.69 -3.88 -0.09
CA ILE A 96 7.24 -3.52 1.23
C ILE A 96 6.23 -2.62 1.93
N GLY A 97 5.90 -2.92 3.19
CA GLY A 97 4.90 -2.18 3.96
C GLY A 97 4.85 -2.61 5.42
N HIS A 98 4.04 -2.02 6.28
CA HIS A 98 3.08 -0.93 6.02
C HIS A 98 3.51 0.36 6.77
N GLY A 99 4.75 0.41 7.25
CA GLY A 99 5.26 1.54 8.03
C GLY A 99 6.21 2.49 7.33
N LEU A 100 6.39 2.41 6.01
CA LEU A 100 7.38 3.24 5.29
C LEU A 100 7.17 4.75 5.54
N HIS A 101 5.93 5.25 5.46
CA HIS A 101 5.62 6.68 5.62
C HIS A 101 5.88 7.23 7.01
N PHE A 102 6.19 6.41 8.01
CA PHE A 102 6.45 6.89 9.37
C PHE A 102 7.78 6.42 9.97
N LEU A 103 8.31 5.26 9.54
CA LEU A 103 9.58 4.71 10.02
C LEU A 103 10.78 5.14 9.18
N ASP A 104 10.61 5.33 7.87
CA ASP A 104 11.69 5.77 7.00
C ASP A 104 11.63 7.30 6.80
N PRO A 105 12.72 8.04 7.09
CA PRO A 105 12.74 9.50 6.96
C PRO A 105 12.44 10.00 5.54
N THR A 106 12.87 9.27 4.50
CA THR A 106 12.66 9.63 3.10
C THR A 106 11.20 9.48 2.73
N PHE A 107 10.61 8.31 2.98
CA PHE A 107 9.20 8.06 2.68
C PHE A 107 8.26 8.92 3.54
N LYS A 108 8.65 9.22 4.79
CA LYS A 108 7.96 10.21 5.62
C LYS A 108 7.99 11.60 4.98
N LYS A 109 9.17 12.11 4.62
CA LYS A 109 9.34 13.40 3.92
C LYS A 109 8.49 13.47 2.65
N MET A 110 8.45 12.40 1.85
CA MET A 110 7.67 12.37 0.61
C MET A 110 6.17 12.34 0.87
N THR A 111 5.71 11.58 1.87
CA THR A 111 4.29 11.49 2.25
C THR A 111 3.73 12.82 2.73
N PHE A 112 4.48 13.53 3.57
CA PHE A 112 4.05 14.81 4.16
C PHE A 112 4.57 16.02 3.37
N ASN A 113 4.97 15.81 2.12
CA ASN A 113 5.44 16.89 1.26
C ASN A 113 4.33 17.92 1.02
N ALA A 114 4.68 19.21 1.07
CA ALA A 114 3.75 20.32 0.86
C ALA A 114 3.01 20.23 -0.49
N LYS A 115 3.59 19.59 -1.51
CA LYS A 115 2.92 19.32 -2.79
C LYS A 115 1.72 18.39 -2.61
N ILE A 116 1.86 17.32 -1.82
CA ILE A 116 0.76 16.41 -1.51
C ILE A 116 -0.29 17.12 -0.66
N GLN A 117 0.13 17.87 0.36
CA GLN A 117 -0.80 18.62 1.22
C GLN A 117 -1.69 19.56 0.39
N LYS A 118 -1.10 20.36 -0.50
CA LYS A 118 -1.84 21.25 -1.42
C LYS A 118 -2.83 20.50 -2.31
N ILE A 119 -2.46 19.31 -2.79
CA ILE A 119 -3.35 18.48 -3.59
C ILE A 119 -4.60 18.09 -2.77
N PHE A 120 -4.43 17.63 -1.53
CA PHE A 120 -5.54 17.26 -0.65
C PHE A 120 -6.39 18.46 -0.22
N GLU A 121 -5.78 19.64 -0.05
CA GLU A 121 -6.50 20.90 0.18
C GLU A 121 -7.38 21.27 -1.04
N GLU A 122 -6.84 21.16 -2.25
CA GLU A 122 -7.56 21.47 -3.50
C GLU A 122 -8.76 20.54 -3.74
N ILE A 123 -8.70 19.28 -3.29
CA ILE A 123 -9.83 18.33 -3.37
C ILE A 123 -10.72 18.33 -2.12
N GLY A 124 -10.54 19.29 -1.21
CA GLY A 124 -11.48 19.57 -0.13
C GLY A 124 -11.35 18.71 1.14
N TYR A 125 -10.25 17.97 1.31
CA TYR A 125 -10.00 17.25 2.56
C TYR A 125 -9.70 18.23 3.69
N GLN A 126 -10.33 18.02 4.84
CA GLN A 126 -10.30 18.89 6.01
C GLN A 126 -9.45 18.31 7.13
N LYS A 127 -9.58 17.00 7.39
CA LYS A 127 -8.75 16.27 8.35
C LYS A 127 -8.23 14.97 7.72
N PRO A 128 -7.41 15.06 6.65
CA PRO A 128 -6.77 13.89 6.06
C PRO A 128 -5.84 13.21 7.06
N GLU A 129 -6.03 11.91 7.25
CA GLU A 129 -5.16 11.04 8.03
C GLU A 129 -4.55 9.98 7.11
N VAL A 130 -3.24 9.79 7.20
CA VAL A 130 -2.52 8.77 6.43
C VAL A 130 -2.81 7.41 7.04
N VAL A 131 -3.42 6.55 6.23
CA VAL A 131 -3.77 5.17 6.56
C VAL A 131 -3.12 4.24 5.54
N GLN A 132 -3.41 2.95 5.64
CA GLN A 132 -3.01 2.01 4.60
C GLN A 132 -4.08 0.96 4.32
N ASN A 133 -4.30 0.75 3.02
CA ASN A 133 -5.18 -0.19 2.35
C ASN A 133 -6.42 -0.65 3.14
N THR A 134 -7.59 -0.16 2.77
CA THR A 134 -8.84 -0.86 3.04
C THR A 134 -9.72 -0.83 1.80
N SER A 135 -10.15 -2.01 1.34
CA SER A 135 -11.17 -2.12 0.31
C SER A 135 -12.50 -1.64 0.89
N THR A 136 -13.17 -0.70 0.20
CA THR A 136 -14.43 -0.08 0.66
C THR A 136 -15.67 -0.60 -0.08
N SER A 137 -15.52 -1.59 -0.95
CA SER A 137 -16.61 -2.21 -1.73
C SER A 137 -17.36 -3.29 -0.94
N ASP A 138 -18.44 -3.86 -1.51
CA ASP A 138 -19.17 -5.02 -0.94
C ASP A 138 -18.31 -6.30 -0.81
N TYR A 139 -17.07 -6.27 -1.30
CA TYR A 139 -16.06 -7.31 -1.10
C TYR A 139 -14.88 -6.71 -0.33
N ARG A 140 -14.69 -7.11 0.94
CA ARG A 140 -13.72 -6.48 1.85
C ARG A 140 -12.80 -7.48 2.52
N PHE A 141 -11.54 -7.12 2.67
CA PHE A 141 -10.59 -7.87 3.50
C PHE A 141 -10.63 -7.35 4.94
N VAL A 142 -11.03 -8.22 5.87
CA VAL A 142 -11.34 -7.84 7.25
C VAL A 142 -10.69 -8.78 8.25
N ARG A 143 -10.57 -8.30 9.49
CA ARG A 143 -10.28 -9.12 10.67
C ARG A 143 -11.46 -10.04 10.94
N THR A 144 -11.18 -11.28 11.34
CA THR A 144 -12.21 -12.21 11.81
C THR A 144 -12.52 -12.01 13.29
N HIS A 145 -11.59 -11.39 14.04
CA HIS A 145 -11.58 -11.32 15.50
C HIS A 145 -11.63 -12.72 16.16
N ASP A 146 -11.15 -13.73 15.46
CA ASP A 146 -11.13 -15.10 15.97
C ASP A 146 -10.12 -15.27 17.11
N THR A 147 -10.53 -15.98 18.15
CA THR A 147 -9.71 -16.33 19.33
C THR A 147 -9.58 -17.84 19.52
N THR A 148 -10.06 -18.63 18.55
CA THR A 148 -10.17 -20.10 18.64
C THR A 148 -9.10 -20.83 17.83
N GLY A 149 -8.23 -20.08 17.14
CA GLY A 149 -7.15 -20.61 16.31
C GLY A 149 -7.52 -20.73 14.83
N GLY A 150 -8.65 -20.18 14.42
CA GLY A 150 -9.05 -20.05 13.02
C GLY A 150 -8.27 -18.96 12.26
N PRO A 151 -8.63 -18.71 10.98
CA PRO A 151 -8.03 -17.63 10.20
C PRO A 151 -8.27 -16.28 10.88
N LEU A 152 -7.25 -15.42 10.91
CA LEU A 152 -7.36 -14.09 11.51
C LEU A 152 -7.87 -13.05 10.50
N LEU A 153 -7.76 -13.37 9.21
CA LEU A 153 -8.18 -12.53 8.10
C LEU A 153 -9.12 -13.30 7.17
N LYS A 154 -10.10 -12.59 6.61
CA LYS A 154 -10.94 -13.14 5.54
C LYS A 154 -11.44 -12.06 4.61
N PHE A 155 -11.80 -12.48 3.39
CA PHE A 155 -12.68 -11.68 2.56
C PHE A 155 -14.14 -11.92 2.96
N ILE A 156 -14.91 -10.84 3.08
CA ILE A 156 -16.36 -10.88 3.25
C ILE A 156 -17.06 -10.35 2.00
N GLY A 157 -18.30 -10.79 1.80
CA GLY A 157 -19.15 -10.41 0.68
C GLY A 157 -18.79 -11.08 -0.64
N THR A 158 -19.32 -10.55 -1.75
CA THR A 158 -19.22 -11.20 -3.06
C THR A 158 -18.23 -10.47 -3.93
N ARG A 159 -17.17 -11.16 -4.39
CA ARG A 159 -16.21 -10.58 -5.33
C ARG A 159 -16.95 -10.17 -6.61
N PRO A 160 -16.99 -8.87 -6.95
CA PRO A 160 -17.66 -8.41 -8.15
C PRO A 160 -16.90 -8.84 -9.41
N THR A 161 -17.64 -9.07 -10.50
CA THR A 161 -17.09 -9.25 -11.84
C THR A 161 -17.28 -7.97 -12.64
N TYR A 162 -16.23 -7.55 -13.34
CA TYR A 162 -16.26 -6.34 -14.16
C TYR A 162 -16.04 -6.67 -15.63
N ASP A 163 -16.73 -5.94 -16.50
CA ASP A 163 -16.48 -5.97 -17.94
C ASP A 163 -15.06 -5.46 -18.23
N GLN A 164 -14.21 -6.37 -18.70
CA GLN A 164 -12.79 -6.07 -18.92
C GLN A 164 -12.58 -5.01 -20.01
N SER A 165 -13.51 -4.86 -20.95
CA SER A 165 -13.42 -3.87 -22.03
C SER A 165 -13.58 -2.42 -21.56
N LYS A 166 -14.09 -2.22 -20.33
CA LYS A 166 -14.31 -0.89 -19.75
C LYS A 166 -13.10 -0.33 -19.00
N PHE A 167 -12.07 -1.13 -18.78
CA PHE A 167 -10.85 -0.64 -18.14
C PHE A 167 -10.08 0.26 -19.10
N GLN A 168 -9.67 1.41 -18.60
CA GLN A 168 -8.85 2.36 -19.34
C GLN A 168 -7.40 2.27 -18.86
N HIS A 169 -6.46 2.25 -19.80
CA HIS A 169 -5.04 2.29 -19.48
C HIS A 169 -4.63 3.71 -19.11
N VAL A 170 -3.95 3.84 -17.97
CA VAL A 170 -3.45 5.13 -17.46
C VAL A 170 -1.93 5.05 -17.32
N PRO A 171 -1.15 5.09 -18.41
CA PRO A 171 0.30 5.21 -18.33
C PRO A 171 0.67 6.60 -17.81
N ILE A 172 1.64 6.66 -16.89
CA ILE A 172 2.12 7.92 -16.32
C ILE A 172 3.65 7.97 -16.36
N SER A 173 4.19 9.19 -16.39
CA SER A 173 5.64 9.41 -16.37
C SER A 173 6.22 9.24 -14.96
N LYS A 174 7.52 8.98 -14.88
CA LYS A 174 8.28 8.99 -13.61
C LYS A 174 8.10 10.36 -12.93
N GLY A 175 7.85 10.37 -11.62
CA GLY A 175 7.63 11.60 -10.85
C GLY A 175 6.17 12.06 -10.80
N SER A 176 5.29 11.45 -11.59
CA SER A 176 3.86 11.75 -11.58
C SER A 176 3.13 11.06 -10.44
N LEU A 177 2.02 11.65 -10.00
CA LEU A 177 1.15 11.14 -8.96
C LEU A 177 -0.21 10.80 -9.57
N ILE A 178 -0.80 9.68 -9.15
CA ILE A 178 -2.20 9.35 -9.46
C ILE A 178 -3.00 9.34 -8.17
N LEU A 179 -4.03 10.18 -8.09
CA LEU A 179 -5.05 10.08 -7.05
C LEU A 179 -6.07 9.03 -7.46
N ILE A 180 -6.43 8.14 -6.56
CA ILE A 180 -7.36 7.03 -6.78
C ILE A 180 -8.44 7.12 -5.70
N HIS A 181 -9.69 7.32 -6.11
CA HIS A 181 -10.82 7.35 -5.20
C HIS A 181 -11.03 5.95 -4.59
N GLY A 182 -11.39 5.87 -3.31
CA GLY A 182 -11.49 4.58 -2.59
C GLY A 182 -12.46 3.55 -3.19
N LEU A 183 -13.38 4.01 -4.06
CA LEU A 183 -14.39 3.20 -4.75
C LEU A 183 -14.12 2.99 -6.24
N VAL A 184 -13.09 3.61 -6.83
CA VAL A 184 -12.80 3.39 -8.26
C VAL A 184 -12.19 2.02 -8.47
N VAL A 185 -12.73 1.27 -9.42
CA VAL A 185 -12.25 -0.06 -9.76
C VAL A 185 -10.96 0.09 -10.58
N HIS A 186 -9.87 -0.47 -10.08
CA HIS A 186 -8.57 -0.41 -10.73
C HIS A 186 -7.84 -1.74 -10.62
N LYS A 187 -6.93 -1.99 -11.57
CA LYS A 187 -6.05 -3.15 -11.59
C LYS A 187 -4.73 -2.79 -12.28
N SER A 188 -3.74 -3.65 -12.14
CA SER A 188 -2.56 -3.64 -12.99
C SER A 188 -2.27 -5.05 -13.49
N GLU A 189 -1.87 -5.14 -14.76
CA GLU A 189 -1.41 -6.39 -15.35
C GLU A 189 0.00 -6.74 -14.86
N ALA A 190 0.36 -8.03 -15.00
CA ALA A 190 1.71 -8.49 -14.72
C ALA A 190 2.73 -7.75 -15.61
N ASN A 191 3.87 -7.38 -15.02
CA ASN A 191 4.96 -6.76 -15.77
C ASN A 191 5.76 -7.83 -16.50
N THR A 192 5.65 -7.86 -17.83
CA THR A 192 6.39 -8.80 -18.70
C THR A 192 7.64 -8.19 -19.34
N SER A 193 7.99 -6.95 -18.96
CA SER A 193 9.20 -6.28 -19.46
C SER A 193 10.43 -6.60 -18.61
N ASP A 194 11.60 -6.19 -19.09
CA ASP A 194 12.89 -6.27 -18.40
C ASP A 194 13.12 -5.11 -17.41
N LYS A 195 12.19 -4.15 -17.32
CA LYS A 195 12.29 -2.96 -16.47
C LYS A 195 11.30 -3.05 -15.33
N SER A 196 11.74 -2.74 -14.12
CA SER A 196 10.84 -2.63 -12.97
C SER A 196 9.92 -1.41 -13.11
N ARG A 197 8.74 -1.50 -12.49
CA ARG A 197 7.74 -0.43 -12.43
C ARG A 197 7.47 -0.06 -10.97
N HIS A 198 8.50 0.44 -10.29
CA HIS A 198 8.41 0.84 -8.88
C HIS A 198 7.34 1.91 -8.69
N ALA A 199 6.52 1.76 -7.66
CA ALA A 199 5.52 2.73 -7.26
C ALA A 199 5.50 2.81 -5.73
N TYR A 200 5.30 4.03 -5.22
CA TYR A 200 5.06 4.26 -3.80
C TYR A 200 3.60 4.68 -3.61
N THR A 201 2.92 4.04 -2.67
CA THR A 201 1.49 4.25 -2.44
C THR A 201 1.19 4.46 -0.97
N VAL A 202 0.45 5.50 -0.66
CA VAL A 202 -0.16 5.74 0.66
C VAL A 202 -1.67 5.90 0.48
N HIS A 203 -2.44 5.58 1.51
CA HIS A 203 -3.88 5.83 1.50
C HIS A 203 -4.18 6.98 2.45
N VAL A 204 -5.20 7.76 2.14
CA VAL A 204 -5.62 8.88 2.98
C VAL A 204 -7.11 8.74 3.23
N MET A 205 -7.50 8.87 4.49
CA MET A 205 -8.88 8.89 4.94
C MET A 205 -9.20 10.30 5.43
N GLU A 206 -10.33 10.86 5.01
CA GLU A 206 -10.90 12.02 5.68
C GLU A 206 -11.41 11.61 7.07
N ARG A 207 -10.80 12.11 8.15
CA ARG A 207 -11.22 11.76 9.51
C ARG A 207 -12.44 12.56 9.98
N LYS A 208 -12.68 13.76 9.44
CA LYS A 208 -13.83 14.58 9.81
C LYS A 208 -15.10 13.81 9.46
N ASN A 209 -15.90 13.52 10.49
CA ASN A 209 -17.16 12.78 10.38
C ASN A 209 -17.02 11.33 9.87
N THR A 210 -15.81 10.76 9.92
CA THR A 210 -15.56 9.37 9.52
C THR A 210 -15.05 8.57 10.72
N LYS A 211 -15.61 7.37 10.91
CA LYS A 211 -15.09 6.38 11.85
C LYS A 211 -14.35 5.30 11.06
N TRP A 212 -13.09 5.05 11.43
CA TRP A 212 -12.36 3.89 10.92
C TRP A 212 -13.00 2.60 11.46
N SER A 213 -13.31 1.66 10.57
CA SER A 213 -13.96 0.40 10.94
C SER A 213 -13.00 -0.46 11.76
N GLU A 214 -13.49 -0.99 12.88
CA GLU A 214 -12.74 -1.91 13.76
C GLU A 214 -12.45 -3.26 13.07
N ASP A 215 -13.19 -3.58 12.01
CA ASP A 215 -13.00 -4.79 11.20
C ASP A 215 -11.92 -4.63 10.14
N ASN A 216 -11.42 -3.42 9.90
CA ASN A 216 -10.31 -3.22 8.98
C ASN A 216 -9.07 -3.99 9.49
N TRP A 217 -8.36 -4.66 8.59
CA TRP A 217 -7.14 -5.39 8.96
C TRP A 217 -6.09 -4.45 9.55
N LEU A 218 -5.99 -3.22 9.07
CA LEU A 218 -5.11 -2.20 9.63
C LEU A 218 -5.83 -1.46 10.77
N GLN A 219 -5.19 -1.38 11.93
CA GLN A 219 -5.66 -0.61 13.08
C GLN A 219 -4.50 0.25 13.61
N GLU A 220 -4.85 1.32 14.31
CA GLU A 220 -3.88 2.06 15.12
C GLU A 220 -3.34 1.16 16.25
N THR A 221 -2.07 1.35 16.63
CA THR A 221 -1.41 0.66 17.74
C THR A 221 -1.09 1.65 18.85
N GLU A 222 -0.44 1.19 19.92
CA GLU A 222 0.08 2.09 20.96
C GLU A 222 1.18 3.00 20.39
N ASP A 223 2.03 2.44 19.53
CA ASP A 223 3.19 3.12 18.95
C ASP A 223 2.87 3.90 17.66
N TYR A 224 1.74 3.61 17.01
CA TYR A 224 1.37 4.23 15.74
C TYR A 224 -0.11 4.66 15.71
N LYS A 225 -0.32 5.96 15.55
CA LYS A 225 -1.62 6.59 15.25
C LYS A 225 -1.63 7.09 13.82
N PHE A 226 -2.80 7.14 13.18
CA PHE A 226 -2.90 7.66 11.81
C PHE A 226 -2.54 9.15 11.81
N PRO A 227 -1.39 9.54 11.21
CA PRO A 227 -0.92 10.90 11.30
C PRO A 227 -1.76 11.80 10.40
N ASN A 228 -2.06 13.01 10.88
CA ASN A 228 -2.73 14.00 10.06
C ASN A 228 -1.77 14.54 8.99
N LEU A 229 -2.15 14.44 7.72
CA LEU A 229 -1.32 14.81 6.58
C LEU A 229 -0.88 16.29 6.61
N TYR A 230 -1.69 17.17 7.19
CA TYR A 230 -1.39 18.61 7.29
C TYR A 230 -0.56 19.00 8.53
N LYS A 231 -0.24 18.06 9.42
CA LYS A 231 0.38 18.36 10.73
C LYS A 231 1.64 17.55 11.05
N ALA A 232 2.08 16.66 10.16
CA ALA A 232 3.16 15.73 10.45
C ALA A 232 4.53 16.20 9.94
#